data_AF-W9Y8J3-F1
#
_entry.id   AF-W9Y8J3-F1
#
_cell.length_a   1.000
_cell.length_b   1.000
_cell.length_c   1.000
_cell.angle_alpha   90.00
_cell.angle_beta   90.00
_cell.angle_gamma   90.00
#
_symmetry.space_group_name_H-M   'P 1'
#
loop_
_entity.id
_entity.type
_entity.pdbx_description
1 polymer ?
#
loop_
_entity_poly.entity_id
_entity_poly.type
_entity_poly.pdbx_seq_one_letter_code
_entity_poly.pdbx_strand_id
1 'polypeptide(L)'
;MGVVATNQIVLMWLLLVIESQIVSFQPTRKDRQLSILVRRSHTYNLMNRRLGNPETSCLDDFILAVAIAGSCERRMGNSRGADHHIAAVKKLLDLRGGHKAVREIAYPTGLMIVNILVENDIRCFFTCRAGLMLQLSDLVQKLLKIQTWNTDIRSRSNHTSLKELRHHDRSDIMAERDVLVTNYSSRRSRAFDKRSALFHYVAIPPEELEEDQCRFYLGILFAINTTLWAFRDSENTSIAYLQGLTNAVELSAPANFVLRAGGSKLPSLLMLLMIAHHAVAREERNSSTNTVFEVEKVFEFVNMIMMASSESRRSILTAMSSWLTAGISSLEDLCYLSPTRLHLLEEEVEDQWLSDHKVQLGARSDVWP
;
A
#
# COMPACT_ATOMS: atom_id res chain seq x y z
N MET A 1 -0.86 -24.68 -2.65
CA MET A 1 -0.60 -25.08 -4.06
C MET A 1 -0.57 -23.83 -4.92
N GLY A 2 0.35 -23.75 -5.89
CA GLY A 2 0.73 -22.50 -6.57
C GLY A 2 -0.34 -21.94 -7.52
N VAL A 3 -1.08 -20.93 -7.05
CA VAL A 3 -2.15 -20.21 -7.80
C VAL A 3 -1.67 -19.72 -9.17
N VAL A 4 -0.40 -19.33 -9.29
CA VAL A 4 0.19 -18.82 -10.54
C VAL A 4 0.39 -19.92 -11.59
N ALA A 5 0.76 -21.13 -11.18
CA ALA A 5 1.03 -22.23 -12.10
C ALA A 5 -0.26 -22.95 -12.55
N THR A 6 -1.30 -22.93 -11.71
CA THR A 6 -2.57 -23.62 -11.98
C THR A 6 -3.61 -22.73 -12.64
N ASN A 7 -3.41 -21.40 -12.66
CA ASN A 7 -4.30 -20.46 -13.33
C ASN A 7 -3.76 -20.09 -14.71
N GLN A 8 -4.33 -20.72 -15.75
CA GLN A 8 -3.93 -20.52 -17.13
C GLN A 8 -4.03 -19.05 -17.57
N ILE A 9 -5.02 -18.28 -17.06
CA ILE A 9 -5.17 -16.85 -17.41
C ILE A 9 -3.98 -16.05 -16.86
N VAL A 10 -3.61 -16.29 -15.59
CA VAL A 10 -2.47 -15.62 -14.95
C VAL A 10 -1.17 -15.94 -15.68
N LEU A 11 -0.92 -17.21 -15.97
CA LEU A 11 0.28 -17.65 -16.70
C LEU A 11 0.38 -16.96 -18.07
N MET A 12 -0.73 -16.87 -18.80
CA MET A 12 -0.73 -16.26 -20.13
C MET A 12 -0.45 -14.76 -20.09
N TRP A 13 -0.97 -14.03 -19.09
CA TRP A 13 -0.64 -12.62 -18.89
C TRP A 13 0.83 -12.39 -18.52
N LEU A 14 1.40 -13.22 -17.64
CA LEU A 14 2.81 -13.12 -17.28
C LEU A 14 3.72 -13.39 -18.50
N LEU A 15 3.38 -14.40 -19.31
CA LEU A 15 4.10 -14.68 -20.56
C LEU A 15 3.99 -13.53 -21.56
N LEU A 16 2.82 -12.87 -21.66
CA LEU A 16 2.64 -11.67 -22.50
C LEU A 16 3.58 -10.55 -22.09
N VAL A 17 3.70 -10.26 -20.79
CA VAL A 17 4.60 -9.22 -20.27
C VAL A 17 6.07 -9.57 -20.52
N ILE A 18 6.46 -10.82 -20.30
CA ILE A 18 7.82 -11.30 -20.61
C ILE A 18 8.12 -11.13 -22.10
N GLU A 19 7.18 -11.55 -22.96
CA GLU A 19 7.30 -11.46 -24.42
C GLU A 19 7.29 -10.00 -24.89
N SER A 20 6.66 -9.06 -24.17
CA SER A 20 6.68 -7.63 -24.50
C SER A 20 7.97 -6.93 -24.02
N GLN A 21 8.55 -7.31 -22.87
CA GLN A 21 9.66 -6.61 -22.22
C GLN A 21 11.07 -7.17 -22.50
N ILE A 22 11.25 -8.49 -22.55
CA ILE A 22 12.60 -9.12 -22.53
C ILE A 22 13.29 -9.16 -23.92
N VAL A 23 12.55 -9.06 -25.03
CA VAL A 23 13.12 -9.28 -26.38
C VAL A 23 13.30 -7.97 -27.16
N SER A 24 13.62 -6.87 -26.47
CA SER A 24 13.87 -5.55 -27.08
C SER A 24 15.17 -5.46 -27.89
N PHE A 25 15.91 -6.56 -28.05
CA PHE A 25 17.21 -6.62 -28.74
C PHE A 25 17.18 -7.26 -30.14
N GLN A 26 16.03 -7.67 -30.70
CA GLN A 26 15.99 -8.19 -32.07
C GLN A 26 14.86 -7.63 -32.95
N PRO A 27 15.16 -7.24 -34.21
CA PRO A 27 14.20 -6.67 -35.14
C PRO A 27 13.43 -7.77 -35.89
N THR A 28 12.35 -8.28 -35.28
CA THR A 28 11.30 -9.02 -36.01
C THR A 28 9.92 -8.51 -35.57
N ARG A 29 9.58 -7.29 -36.02
CA ARG A 29 8.42 -6.51 -35.51
C ARG A 29 7.04 -7.10 -35.83
N LYS A 30 6.84 -7.82 -36.95
CA LYS A 30 5.50 -8.25 -37.40
C LYS A 30 5.03 -9.56 -36.77
N ASP A 31 5.83 -10.62 -36.83
CA ASP A 31 5.44 -11.94 -36.30
C ASP A 31 5.28 -11.92 -34.78
N ARG A 32 6.07 -11.09 -34.08
CA ARG A 32 5.95 -10.88 -32.64
C ARG A 32 4.69 -10.11 -32.26
N GLN A 33 4.34 -9.06 -33.01
CA GLN A 33 3.07 -8.36 -32.81
C GLN A 33 1.89 -9.33 -33.02
N LEU A 34 1.97 -10.21 -34.02
CA LEU A 34 0.96 -11.23 -34.25
C LEU A 34 0.90 -12.25 -33.10
N SER A 35 2.03 -12.74 -32.61
CA SER A 35 2.10 -13.65 -31.46
C SER A 35 1.46 -13.04 -30.19
N ILE A 36 1.82 -11.80 -29.87
CA ILE A 36 1.24 -11.04 -28.75
C ILE A 36 -0.28 -10.89 -28.94
N LEU A 37 -0.73 -10.54 -30.14
CA LEU A 37 -2.17 -10.40 -30.44
C LEU A 37 -2.93 -11.73 -30.33
N VAL A 38 -2.38 -12.82 -30.86
CA VAL A 38 -2.97 -14.16 -30.78
C VAL A 38 -3.08 -14.60 -29.33
N ARG A 39 -2.00 -14.46 -28.55
CA ARG A 39 -1.98 -14.83 -27.13
C ARG A 39 -2.94 -13.97 -26.31
N ARG A 40 -3.01 -12.67 -26.59
CA ARG A 40 -3.96 -11.75 -25.94
C ARG A 40 -5.41 -12.08 -26.27
N SER A 41 -5.73 -12.36 -27.53
CA SER A 41 -7.05 -12.82 -27.98
C SER A 41 -7.45 -14.13 -27.29
N HIS A 42 -6.54 -15.11 -27.25
CA HIS A 42 -6.76 -16.36 -26.54
C HIS A 42 -7.03 -16.14 -25.04
N THR A 43 -6.26 -15.27 -24.40
CA THR A 43 -6.40 -14.96 -22.97
C THR A 43 -7.75 -14.30 -22.67
N TYR A 44 -8.18 -13.35 -23.50
CA TYR A 44 -9.51 -12.75 -23.38
C TYR A 44 -10.64 -13.78 -23.58
N ASN A 45 -10.49 -14.71 -24.52
CA ASN A 45 -11.46 -15.79 -24.70
C ASN A 45 -11.57 -16.69 -23.46
N LEU A 46 -10.45 -17.01 -22.81
CA LEU A 46 -10.45 -17.75 -21.54
C LEU A 46 -11.16 -16.97 -20.42
N MET A 47 -10.86 -15.67 -20.30
CA MET A 47 -11.51 -14.79 -19.32
C MET A 47 -13.01 -14.69 -19.56
N ASN A 48 -13.45 -14.52 -20.80
CA ASN A 48 -14.87 -14.44 -21.18
C ASN A 48 -15.61 -15.75 -20.86
N ARG A 49 -15.00 -16.91 -21.12
CA ARG A 49 -15.57 -18.22 -20.77
C ARG A 49 -15.76 -18.37 -19.26
N ARG A 50 -14.76 -17.98 -18.46
CA ARG A 50 -14.89 -18.00 -16.99
C ARG A 50 -15.93 -17.00 -16.48
N LEU A 51 -15.96 -15.80 -17.04
CA LEU A 51 -16.94 -14.78 -16.68
C LEU A 51 -18.38 -15.25 -16.97
N GLY A 52 -18.58 -15.96 -18.07
CA GLY A 52 -19.87 -16.55 -18.45
C GLY A 52 -20.33 -17.72 -17.58
N ASN A 53 -19.48 -18.25 -16.69
CA ASN A 53 -19.84 -19.30 -15.74
C ASN A 53 -19.99 -18.71 -14.32
N PRO A 54 -21.23 -18.62 -13.78
CA PRO A 54 -21.50 -18.09 -12.44
C PRO A 54 -20.72 -18.78 -11.31
N GLU A 55 -20.39 -20.06 -11.46
CA GLU A 55 -19.64 -20.83 -10.46
C GLU A 55 -18.16 -20.40 -10.37
N THR A 56 -17.63 -19.81 -11.45
CA THR A 56 -16.20 -19.47 -11.55
C THR A 56 -15.92 -17.97 -11.60
N SER A 57 -16.92 -17.15 -11.96
CA SER A 57 -16.76 -15.72 -12.23
C SER A 57 -16.49 -14.89 -10.96
N CYS A 58 -16.83 -15.40 -9.78
CA CYS A 58 -16.61 -14.74 -8.50
C CYS A 58 -15.61 -15.48 -7.61
N LEU A 59 -14.83 -16.42 -8.16
CA LEU A 59 -13.77 -17.10 -7.41
C LEU A 59 -12.56 -16.19 -7.21
N ASP A 60 -11.90 -16.33 -6.06
CA ASP A 60 -10.73 -15.56 -5.64
C ASP A 60 -9.61 -15.57 -6.70
N ASP A 61 -9.36 -16.73 -7.32
CA ASP A 61 -8.34 -16.91 -8.34
C ASP A 61 -8.66 -16.15 -9.63
N PHE A 62 -9.94 -16.01 -9.96
CA PHE A 62 -10.39 -15.25 -11.11
C PHE A 62 -10.30 -13.75 -10.86
N ILE A 63 -10.69 -13.27 -9.68
CA ILE A 63 -10.52 -11.84 -9.30
C ILE A 63 -9.03 -11.45 -9.40
N LEU A 64 -8.14 -12.31 -8.87
CA LEU A 64 -6.70 -12.11 -9.01
C LEU A 64 -6.26 -12.10 -10.48
N ALA A 65 -6.78 -13.00 -11.31
CA ALA A 65 -6.43 -13.06 -12.72
C ALA A 65 -6.82 -11.78 -13.48
N VAL A 66 -7.99 -11.20 -13.18
CA VAL A 66 -8.43 -9.91 -13.74
C VAL A 66 -7.54 -8.77 -13.23
N ALA A 67 -7.17 -8.77 -11.94
CA ALA A 67 -6.25 -7.77 -11.39
C ALA A 67 -4.87 -7.83 -12.07
N ILE A 68 -4.31 -9.04 -12.22
CA ILE A 68 -3.03 -9.25 -12.90
C ILE A 68 -3.11 -8.79 -14.36
N ALA A 69 -4.24 -9.04 -15.04
CA ALA A 69 -4.47 -8.53 -16.39
C ALA A 69 -4.34 -7.00 -16.44
N GLY A 70 -4.95 -6.28 -15.50
CA GLY A 70 -4.83 -4.82 -15.38
C GLY A 70 -3.38 -4.34 -15.23
N SER A 71 -2.63 -4.94 -14.29
CA SER A 71 -1.21 -4.61 -14.10
C SER A 71 -0.37 -4.93 -15.35
N CYS A 72 -0.64 -6.06 -16.02
CA CYS A 72 0.07 -6.45 -17.24
C CYS A 72 -0.21 -5.48 -18.40
N GLU A 73 -1.46 -5.09 -18.61
CA GLU A 73 -1.84 -4.09 -19.63
C GLU A 73 -1.14 -2.74 -19.38
N ARG A 74 -1.11 -2.28 -18.13
CA ARG A 74 -0.43 -1.05 -17.76
C ARG A 74 1.07 -1.12 -18.05
N ARG A 75 1.72 -2.23 -17.69
CA ARG A 75 3.14 -2.49 -17.99
C ARG A 75 3.46 -2.57 -19.48
N MET A 76 2.49 -2.93 -20.31
CA MET A 76 2.61 -2.93 -21.77
C MET A 76 2.29 -1.55 -22.40
N GLY A 77 1.99 -0.53 -21.60
CA GLY A 77 1.64 0.82 -22.06
C GLY A 77 0.20 0.95 -22.54
N ASN A 78 -0.68 -0.02 -22.29
CA ASN A 78 -2.08 0.04 -22.66
C ASN A 78 -2.96 0.48 -21.48
N SER A 79 -2.92 1.78 -21.18
CA SER A 79 -3.64 2.37 -20.04
C SER A 79 -5.15 2.13 -20.10
N ARG A 80 -5.78 2.25 -21.28
CA ARG A 80 -7.22 2.00 -21.43
C ARG A 80 -7.62 0.55 -21.12
N GLY A 81 -6.79 -0.41 -21.54
CA GLY A 81 -6.99 -1.82 -21.21
C GLY A 81 -6.85 -2.09 -19.71
N ALA A 82 -5.85 -1.47 -19.09
CA ALA A 82 -5.66 -1.54 -17.64
C ALA A 82 -6.90 -1.00 -16.90
N ASP A 83 -7.39 0.18 -17.28
CA ASP A 83 -8.56 0.82 -16.65
C ASP A 83 -9.81 -0.06 -16.74
N HIS A 84 -10.04 -0.72 -17.88
CA HIS A 84 -11.17 -1.66 -18.02
C HIS A 84 -11.05 -2.87 -17.08
N HIS A 85 -9.85 -3.45 -16.93
CA HIS A 85 -9.65 -4.58 -16.02
C HIS A 85 -9.77 -4.15 -14.55
N ILE A 86 -9.23 -2.99 -14.17
CA ILE A 86 -9.36 -2.48 -12.80
C ILE A 86 -10.82 -2.15 -12.47
N ALA A 87 -11.57 -1.57 -13.41
CA ALA A 87 -13.01 -1.40 -13.28
C ALA A 87 -13.76 -2.73 -13.15
N ALA A 88 -13.31 -3.77 -13.86
CA ALA A 88 -13.87 -5.12 -13.73
C ALA A 88 -13.56 -5.74 -12.36
N VAL A 89 -12.33 -5.59 -11.83
CA VAL A 89 -12.00 -6.02 -10.45
C VAL A 89 -12.91 -5.34 -9.44
N LYS A 90 -13.09 -4.01 -9.56
CA LYS A 90 -14.00 -3.26 -8.69
C LYS A 90 -15.41 -3.85 -8.73
N LYS A 91 -15.96 -4.10 -9.92
CA LYS A 91 -17.29 -4.71 -10.07
C LYS A 91 -17.38 -6.09 -9.42
N LEU A 92 -16.35 -6.93 -9.57
CA LEU A 92 -16.32 -8.27 -8.96
C LEU A 92 -16.26 -8.18 -7.42
N LEU A 93 -15.55 -7.20 -6.86
CA LEU A 93 -15.56 -6.93 -5.42
C LEU A 93 -16.91 -6.37 -4.95
N ASP A 94 -17.52 -5.46 -5.71
CA ASP A 94 -18.85 -4.91 -5.42
C ASP A 94 -19.92 -6.02 -5.34
N LEU A 95 -19.84 -7.03 -6.22
CA LEU A 95 -20.71 -8.22 -6.17
C LEU A 95 -20.52 -9.08 -4.91
N ARG A 96 -19.39 -8.94 -4.20
CA ARG A 96 -19.08 -9.63 -2.95
C ARG A 96 -19.26 -8.76 -1.70
N GLY A 97 -19.99 -7.64 -1.82
CA GLY A 97 -20.21 -6.73 -0.69
C GLY A 97 -19.26 -5.54 -0.64
N GLY A 98 -18.54 -5.25 -1.73
CA GLY A 98 -17.72 -4.05 -1.88
C GLY A 98 -16.22 -4.29 -1.72
N HIS A 99 -15.46 -3.20 -1.68
CA HIS A 99 -13.99 -3.22 -1.56
C HIS A 99 -13.48 -3.98 -0.33
N LYS A 100 -14.26 -4.03 0.76
CA LYS A 100 -13.92 -4.80 1.98
C LYS A 100 -13.84 -6.30 1.75
N ALA A 101 -14.50 -6.82 0.72
CA ALA A 101 -14.46 -8.24 0.35
C ALA A 101 -13.04 -8.74 0.05
N VAL A 102 -12.09 -7.85 -0.26
CA VAL A 102 -10.68 -8.22 -0.45
C VAL A 102 -10.05 -8.84 0.80
N ARG A 103 -10.55 -8.50 2.00
CA ARG A 103 -10.09 -9.10 3.27
C ARG A 103 -10.48 -10.57 3.39
N GLU A 104 -11.59 -10.95 2.75
CA GLU A 104 -12.16 -12.30 2.81
C GLU A 104 -11.55 -13.24 1.76
N ILE A 105 -10.82 -12.66 0.79
CA ILE A 105 -10.09 -13.42 -0.22
C ILE A 105 -8.95 -14.20 0.44
N ALA A 106 -8.81 -15.47 0.06
CA ALA A 106 -7.82 -16.38 0.61
C ALA A 106 -6.40 -15.80 0.59
N TYR A 107 -5.66 -15.98 1.67
CA TYR A 107 -4.26 -15.56 1.77
C TYR A 107 -3.36 -16.42 0.86
N PRO A 108 -2.39 -15.84 0.11
CA PRO A 108 -2.00 -14.42 0.04
C PRO A 108 -2.70 -13.63 -1.09
N THR A 109 -3.68 -14.21 -1.78
CA THR A 109 -4.33 -13.65 -2.97
C THR A 109 -4.94 -12.27 -2.73
N GLY A 110 -5.63 -12.05 -1.60
CA GLY A 110 -6.19 -10.73 -1.27
C GLY A 110 -5.11 -9.65 -1.18
N LEU A 111 -3.95 -9.96 -0.61
CA LEU A 111 -2.83 -9.02 -0.51
C LEU A 111 -2.21 -8.70 -1.87
N MET A 112 -2.16 -9.67 -2.79
CA MET A 112 -1.70 -9.44 -4.16
C MET A 112 -2.63 -8.49 -4.91
N ILE A 113 -3.95 -8.64 -4.71
CA ILE A 113 -4.95 -7.73 -5.29
C ILE A 113 -4.76 -6.31 -4.72
N VAL A 114 -4.57 -6.16 -3.40
CA VAL A 114 -4.27 -4.85 -2.78
C VAL A 114 -3.04 -4.20 -3.42
N ASN A 115 -1.94 -4.94 -3.60
CA ASN A 115 -0.74 -4.40 -4.24
C ASN A 115 -1.04 -3.88 -5.65
N ILE A 116 -1.78 -4.65 -6.45
CA ILE A 116 -2.18 -4.25 -7.80
C ILE A 116 -3.09 -3.01 -7.76
N LEU A 117 -4.05 -2.95 -6.84
CA LEU A 117 -4.97 -1.82 -6.70
C LEU A 117 -4.30 -0.55 -6.17
N VAL A 118 -3.18 -0.64 -5.46
CA VAL A 118 -2.35 0.52 -5.09
C VAL A 118 -1.55 1.02 -6.29
N GLU A 119 -0.93 0.09 -7.03
CA GLU A 119 -0.21 0.40 -8.27
C GLU A 119 -1.14 0.96 -9.35
N ASN A 120 -2.45 0.69 -9.26
CA ASN A 120 -3.40 1.08 -10.28
C ASN A 120 -4.44 2.10 -9.83
N ASP A 121 -4.58 3.20 -10.58
CA ASP A 121 -5.71 4.11 -10.44
C ASP A 121 -7.08 3.41 -10.51
N ILE A 122 -7.89 3.54 -9.44
CA ILE A 122 -9.24 2.99 -9.39
C ILE A 122 -10.23 4.14 -9.61
N ARG A 123 -10.50 4.44 -10.87
CA ARG A 123 -11.51 5.44 -11.22
C ARG A 123 -12.87 5.10 -10.61
N CYS A 124 -13.58 6.14 -10.17
CA CYS A 124 -14.91 6.02 -9.55
C CYS A 124 -14.92 5.11 -8.31
N PHE A 125 -13.81 5.03 -7.57
CA PHE A 125 -13.73 4.17 -6.40
C PHE A 125 -14.91 4.39 -5.44
N PHE A 126 -15.23 5.66 -5.16
CA PHE A 126 -16.40 6.07 -4.39
C PHE A 126 -17.57 6.39 -5.32
N THR A 127 -18.70 5.74 -5.09
CA THR A 127 -19.93 5.89 -5.88
C THR A 127 -20.78 7.10 -5.45
N CYS A 128 -20.61 7.60 -4.23
CA CYS A 128 -21.35 8.73 -3.71
C CYS A 128 -20.48 9.64 -2.83
N ARG A 129 -20.78 10.94 -2.85
CA ARG A 129 -20.09 11.97 -2.07
C ARG A 129 -20.10 11.67 -0.58
N ALA A 130 -21.26 11.26 -0.03
CA ALA A 130 -21.39 10.95 1.38
C ALA A 130 -20.46 9.81 1.82
N GLY A 131 -20.29 8.79 0.97
CA GLY A 131 -19.37 7.68 1.21
C GLY A 131 -17.90 8.12 1.20
N LEU A 132 -17.51 8.96 0.23
CA LEU A 132 -16.18 9.56 0.18
C LEU A 132 -15.88 10.35 1.45
N MET A 133 -16.74 11.31 1.80
CA MET A 133 -16.49 12.21 2.94
C MET A 133 -16.45 11.47 4.27
N LEU A 134 -17.26 10.42 4.43
CA LEU A 134 -17.19 9.56 5.63
C LEU A 134 -15.84 8.85 5.74
N GLN A 135 -15.33 8.26 4.65
CA GLN A 135 -14.03 7.58 4.67
C GLN A 135 -12.87 8.55 4.80
N LEU A 136 -12.98 9.74 4.20
CA LEU A 136 -11.96 10.77 4.29
C LEU A 136 -11.84 11.31 5.72
N SER A 137 -12.98 11.56 6.37
CA SER A 137 -13.00 11.98 7.78
C SER A 137 -12.39 10.90 8.71
N ASP A 138 -12.75 9.63 8.52
CA ASP A 138 -12.15 8.52 9.27
C ASP A 138 -10.63 8.44 9.06
N LEU A 139 -10.18 8.62 7.81
CA LEU A 139 -8.76 8.66 7.46
C LEU A 139 -8.03 9.81 8.16
N VAL A 140 -8.57 11.03 8.10
CA VAL A 140 -7.98 12.21 8.75
C VAL A 140 -7.84 11.98 10.25
N GLN A 141 -8.87 11.45 10.90
CA GLN A 141 -8.82 11.09 12.32
C GLN A 141 -7.77 10.02 12.61
N LYS A 142 -7.61 9.02 11.72
CA LYS A 142 -6.59 7.98 11.85
C LYS A 142 -5.18 8.56 11.74
N LEU A 143 -4.92 9.44 10.77
CA LEU A 143 -3.64 10.13 10.61
C LEU A 143 -3.30 10.98 11.84
N LEU A 144 -4.27 11.71 12.39
CA LEU A 144 -4.09 12.48 13.62
C LEU A 144 -3.74 11.58 14.82
N LYS A 145 -4.42 10.45 14.99
CA LYS A 145 -4.10 9.47 16.05
C LYS A 145 -2.68 8.92 15.92
N ILE A 146 -2.25 8.61 14.69
CA ILE A 146 -0.89 8.14 14.41
C ILE A 146 0.13 9.25 14.73
N GLN A 147 -0.16 10.50 14.33
CA GLN A 147 0.70 11.65 14.61
C GLN A 147 0.84 11.88 16.12
N THR A 148 -0.26 11.94 16.86
CA THR A 148 -0.26 12.11 18.33
C THR A 148 0.55 11.01 19.00
N TRP A 149 0.32 9.75 18.61
CA TRP A 149 1.09 8.62 19.14
C TRP A 149 2.60 8.74 18.87
N ASN A 150 2.98 9.22 17.69
CA ASN A 150 4.38 9.47 17.34
C ASN A 150 5.02 10.59 18.16
N THR A 151 4.26 11.64 18.47
CA THR A 151 4.69 12.72 19.37
C THR A 151 4.84 12.21 20.80
N ASP A 152 3.90 11.40 21.28
CA ASP A 152 3.89 10.84 22.64
C ASP A 152 5.08 9.90 22.91
N ILE A 153 5.45 9.07 21.93
CA ILE A 153 6.64 8.20 22.09
C ILE A 153 7.90 9.04 22.27
N ARG A 154 8.05 10.12 21.47
CA ARG A 154 9.26 10.96 21.49
C ARG A 154 9.34 11.86 22.72
N SER A 155 8.21 12.40 23.17
CA SER A 155 8.16 13.17 24.41
C SER A 155 8.58 12.32 25.61
N ARG A 156 8.09 11.07 25.70
CA ARG A 156 8.49 10.12 26.74
C ARG A 156 9.99 9.80 26.70
N SER A 157 10.56 9.52 25.52
CA SER A 157 11.99 9.22 25.38
C SER A 157 12.89 10.40 25.81
N ASN A 158 12.49 11.65 25.53
CA ASN A 158 13.21 12.83 26.01
C ASN A 158 13.18 12.98 27.53
N HIS A 159 12.05 12.62 28.17
CA HIS A 159 11.95 12.63 29.63
C HIS A 159 12.74 11.51 30.31
N THR A 160 12.84 10.32 29.71
CA THR A 160 13.62 9.19 30.26
C THR A 160 15.13 9.49 30.23
N SER A 161 15.65 10.03 29.12
CA SER A 161 17.07 10.44 29.00
C SER A 161 17.48 11.47 30.06
N LEU A 162 16.59 12.41 30.40
CA LEU A 162 16.82 13.41 31.45
C LEU A 162 16.73 12.84 32.88
N LYS A 163 16.01 11.73 33.09
CA LYS A 163 15.85 11.09 34.40
C LYS A 163 16.96 10.07 34.70
N GLU A 164 17.48 9.36 33.71
CA GLU A 164 18.64 8.46 33.89
C GLU A 164 19.91 9.22 34.32
N LEU A 165 20.03 10.50 33.93
CA LEU A 165 21.06 11.41 34.44
C LEU A 165 20.86 11.86 35.90
N ARG A 166 19.69 11.60 36.51
CA ARG A 166 19.32 12.12 37.85
C ARG A 166 19.00 11.06 38.89
N HIS A 167 18.71 9.82 38.52
CA HIS A 167 18.36 8.77 39.49
C HIS A 167 19.21 7.51 39.32
N HIS A 168 20.34 7.50 40.01
CA HIS A 168 21.11 6.29 40.30
C HIS A 168 20.74 5.67 41.66
N ASP A 169 19.49 5.82 42.09
CA ASP A 169 19.03 5.20 43.33
C ASP A 169 17.54 4.83 43.28
N ARG A 170 17.29 3.51 43.36
CA ARG A 170 16.06 2.80 43.76
C ARG A 170 14.79 2.89 42.89
N SER A 171 14.43 1.77 42.23
CA SER A 171 13.07 1.17 42.23
C SER A 171 12.93 0.05 41.17
N ASP A 172 12.82 -1.20 41.60
CA ASP A 172 12.82 -2.40 40.73
C ASP A 172 11.51 -2.67 39.95
N ILE A 173 10.39 -1.99 40.23
CA ILE A 173 9.10 -2.29 39.58
C ILE A 173 8.75 -1.30 38.45
N MET A 174 9.22 -0.05 38.51
CA MET A 174 9.13 0.88 37.37
C MET A 174 10.20 0.60 36.29
N ALA A 175 11.28 -0.08 36.67
CA ALA A 175 12.38 -0.43 35.79
C ALA A 175 11.93 -1.31 34.62
N GLU A 176 11.02 -2.27 34.82
CA GLU A 176 10.65 -3.23 33.76
C GLU A 176 9.87 -2.55 32.61
N ARG A 177 8.96 -1.63 32.93
CA ARG A 177 8.21 -0.88 31.90
C ARG A 177 9.08 0.17 31.19
N ASP A 178 10.02 0.79 31.91
CA ASP A 178 10.97 1.74 31.34
C ASP A 178 12.04 1.04 30.47
N VAL A 179 12.49 -0.17 30.84
CA VAL A 179 13.39 -1.03 30.05
C VAL A 179 12.73 -1.54 28.76
N LEU A 180 11.44 -1.86 28.83
CA LEU A 180 10.63 -2.26 27.69
C LEU A 180 10.46 -1.08 26.70
N VAL A 181 9.99 0.08 27.17
CA VAL A 181 9.84 1.27 26.30
C VAL A 181 11.16 1.73 25.66
N THR A 182 12.29 1.64 26.40
CA THR A 182 13.62 1.95 25.85
C THR A 182 14.08 0.95 24.79
N ASN A 183 13.75 -0.35 24.93
CA ASN A 183 14.06 -1.38 23.93
C ASN A 183 13.31 -1.19 22.61
N TYR A 184 12.00 -0.91 22.65
CA TYR A 184 11.23 -0.58 21.46
C TYR A 184 11.74 0.68 20.76
N SER A 185 11.89 1.79 21.49
CA SER A 185 12.35 3.06 20.91
C SER A 185 13.75 2.91 20.30
N SER A 186 14.69 2.28 21.01
CA SER A 186 16.04 2.03 20.48
C SER A 186 16.03 1.20 19.18
N ARG A 187 15.21 0.15 19.11
CA ARG A 187 15.07 -0.68 17.90
C ARG A 187 14.44 0.07 16.74
N ARG A 188 13.37 0.84 17.00
CA ARG A 188 12.72 1.67 15.98
C ARG A 188 13.68 2.72 15.43
N SER A 189 14.42 3.42 16.30
CA SER A 189 15.41 4.41 15.89
C SER A 189 16.50 3.79 15.03
N ARG A 190 16.95 2.57 15.37
CA ARG A 190 17.96 1.85 14.57
C ARG A 190 17.42 1.38 13.23
N ALA A 191 16.18 0.90 13.19
CA ALA A 191 15.55 0.38 11.97
C ALA A 191 15.35 1.48 10.91
N PHE A 192 15.13 2.72 11.32
CA PHE A 192 14.96 3.87 10.41
C PHE A 192 16.12 4.86 10.46
N ASP A 193 17.28 4.46 10.99
CA ASP A 193 18.47 5.31 10.98
C ASP A 193 18.95 5.55 9.54
N LYS A 194 19.55 6.71 9.25
CA LYS A 194 20.05 7.07 7.91
C LYS A 194 21.00 6.05 7.29
N ARG A 195 21.67 5.22 8.11
CA ARG A 195 22.58 4.16 7.67
C ARG A 195 21.89 2.83 7.38
N SER A 196 20.62 2.69 7.78
CA SER A 196 19.84 1.47 7.57
C SER A 196 19.33 1.38 6.14
N ALA A 197 19.22 0.14 5.61
CA ALA A 197 18.62 -0.06 4.31
C ALA A 197 17.13 0.36 4.31
N LEU A 198 16.41 0.15 5.41
CA LEU A 198 14.99 0.48 5.53
C LEU A 198 14.74 2.00 5.50
N PHE A 199 15.68 2.83 5.97
CA PHE A 199 15.60 4.28 5.78
C PHE A 199 15.51 4.65 4.30
N HIS A 200 16.33 4.05 3.44
CA HIS A 200 16.31 4.31 2.00
C HIS A 200 15.01 3.85 1.32
N TYR A 201 14.19 3.02 1.98
CA TYR A 201 12.85 2.63 1.51
C TYR A 201 11.77 3.66 1.79
N VAL A 202 11.90 4.39 2.89
CA VAL A 202 10.86 5.28 3.41
C VAL A 202 11.23 6.75 3.32
N ALA A 203 12.51 7.05 3.08
CA ALA A 203 13.00 8.39 2.80
C ALA A 203 12.53 8.83 1.42
N ILE A 204 11.87 9.99 1.38
CA ILE A 204 11.28 10.50 0.14
C ILE A 204 12.37 11.24 -0.64
N PRO A 205 12.59 10.90 -1.92
CA PRO A 205 13.52 11.62 -2.79
C PRO A 205 13.19 13.12 -2.86
N PRO A 206 14.19 14.02 -2.90
CA PRO A 206 13.95 15.46 -2.99
C PRO A 206 13.28 15.86 -4.31
N GLU A 207 13.41 15.05 -5.36
CA GLU A 207 12.82 15.29 -6.67
C GLU A 207 11.29 15.16 -6.66
N GLU A 208 10.67 15.70 -7.70
CA GLU A 208 9.26 15.49 -7.99
C GLU A 208 9.01 14.00 -8.29
N LEU A 209 8.00 13.43 -7.63
CA LEU A 209 7.67 12.02 -7.78
C LEU A 209 6.73 11.83 -8.97
N GLU A 210 7.04 10.86 -9.83
CA GLU A 210 6.07 10.39 -10.81
C GLU A 210 4.84 9.77 -10.10
N GLU A 211 3.71 9.67 -10.80
CA GLU A 211 2.45 9.19 -10.23
C GLU A 211 2.61 7.80 -9.57
N ASP A 212 3.26 6.87 -10.27
CA ASP A 212 3.50 5.50 -9.78
C ASP A 212 4.38 5.49 -8.52
N GLN A 213 5.39 6.35 -8.47
CA GLN A 213 6.26 6.50 -7.30
C GLN A 213 5.48 7.08 -6.13
N CYS A 214 4.64 8.09 -6.37
CA CYS A 214 3.80 8.70 -5.35
C CYS A 214 2.84 7.67 -4.73
N ARG A 215 2.14 6.89 -5.56
CA ARG A 215 1.25 5.80 -5.11
C ARG A 215 1.98 4.77 -4.26
N PHE A 216 3.17 4.36 -4.71
CA PHE A 216 4.03 3.42 -3.99
C PHE A 216 4.40 3.94 -2.60
N TYR A 217 4.95 5.16 -2.50
CA TYR A 217 5.33 5.75 -1.21
C TYR A 217 4.13 5.94 -0.29
N LEU A 218 2.98 6.39 -0.81
CA LEU A 218 1.75 6.51 -0.03
C LEU A 218 1.36 5.14 0.55
N GLY A 219 1.32 4.10 -0.27
CA GLY A 219 0.95 2.75 0.15
C GLY A 219 1.90 2.19 1.23
N ILE A 220 3.22 2.28 1.01
CA ILE A 220 4.22 1.76 1.96
C ILE A 220 4.19 2.54 3.27
N LEU A 221 4.26 3.87 3.22
CA LEU A 221 4.32 4.70 4.43
C LEU A 221 3.05 4.55 5.27
N PHE A 222 1.88 4.49 4.63
CA PHE A 222 0.63 4.28 5.33
C PHE A 222 0.54 2.89 5.96
N ALA A 223 0.96 1.84 5.23
CA ALA A 223 0.96 0.48 5.75
C ALA A 223 1.89 0.32 6.96
N ILE A 224 3.13 0.85 6.89
CA ILE A 224 4.09 0.78 7.99
C ILE A 224 3.59 1.56 9.21
N ASN A 225 3.18 2.82 9.01
CA ASN A 225 2.71 3.66 10.12
C ASN A 225 1.45 3.08 10.79
N THR A 226 0.49 2.60 10.01
CA THR A 226 -0.73 1.98 10.53
C THR A 226 -0.42 0.69 11.28
N THR A 227 0.48 -0.15 10.74
CA THR A 227 0.88 -1.40 11.39
C THR A 227 1.59 -1.14 12.72
N LEU A 228 2.54 -0.22 12.75
CA LEU A 228 3.24 0.15 13.98
C LEU A 228 2.27 0.75 15.02
N TRP A 229 1.31 1.58 14.58
CA TRP A 229 0.28 2.11 15.46
C TRP A 229 -0.68 1.03 15.96
N ALA A 230 -1.01 0.03 15.15
CA ALA A 230 -1.82 -1.12 15.56
C ALA A 230 -1.12 -1.95 16.64
N PHE A 231 0.21 -2.03 16.60
CA PHE A 231 1.04 -2.78 17.55
C PHE A 231 1.47 -1.95 18.77
N ARG A 232 0.98 -0.71 18.92
CA ARG A 232 1.36 0.19 20.03
C ARG A 232 1.17 -0.39 21.43
N ASP A 233 0.22 -1.31 21.58
CA ASP A 233 -0.14 -1.94 22.87
C ASP A 233 0.64 -3.25 23.11
N SER A 234 1.42 -3.73 22.13
CA SER A 234 2.22 -4.94 22.21
C SER A 234 3.64 -4.71 21.68
N GLU A 235 4.59 -4.57 22.61
CA GLU A 235 5.99 -4.41 22.27
C GLU A 235 6.55 -5.63 21.52
N ASN A 236 6.22 -6.85 21.96
CA ASN A 236 6.70 -8.07 21.31
C ASN A 236 6.29 -8.13 19.84
N THR A 237 5.03 -7.81 19.54
CA THR A 237 4.52 -7.76 18.15
C THR A 237 5.23 -6.66 17.35
N SER A 238 5.42 -5.49 17.97
CA SER A 238 6.18 -4.38 17.36
C SER A 238 7.62 -4.76 17.04
N ILE A 239 8.31 -5.44 17.96
CA ILE A 239 9.69 -5.91 17.78
C ILE A 239 9.74 -6.96 16.69
N ALA A 240 8.84 -7.95 16.70
CA ALA A 240 8.78 -8.99 15.68
C ALA A 240 8.53 -8.40 14.28
N TYR A 241 7.67 -7.40 14.18
CA TYR A 241 7.41 -6.68 12.94
C TYR A 241 8.65 -5.92 12.44
N LEU A 242 9.28 -5.11 13.30
CA LEU A 242 10.49 -4.35 12.94
C LEU A 242 11.65 -5.28 12.55
N GLN A 243 11.85 -6.39 13.25
CA GLN A 243 12.84 -7.41 12.87
C GLN A 243 12.53 -8.02 11.51
N GLY A 244 11.26 -8.37 11.26
CA GLY A 244 10.82 -8.89 9.96
C GLY A 244 11.08 -7.90 8.82
N LEU A 245 10.78 -6.61 9.04
CA LEU A 245 11.06 -5.54 8.07
C LEU A 245 12.55 -5.40 7.79
N THR A 246 13.37 -5.25 8.84
CA THR A 246 14.81 -5.08 8.70
C THR A 246 15.45 -6.28 7.99
N ASN A 247 15.10 -7.50 8.40
CA ASN A 247 15.63 -8.72 7.77
C ASN A 247 15.20 -8.83 6.30
N ALA A 248 13.93 -8.57 5.99
CA ALA A 248 13.43 -8.66 4.63
C ALA A 248 14.12 -7.64 3.71
N VAL A 249 14.43 -6.46 4.24
CA VAL A 249 15.18 -5.44 3.53
C VAL A 249 16.65 -5.86 3.38
N GLU A 250 17.34 -6.21 4.44
CA GLU A 250 18.73 -6.64 4.37
C GLU A 250 18.96 -7.83 3.43
N LEU A 251 18.04 -8.81 3.41
CA LEU A 251 18.12 -9.96 2.51
C LEU A 251 17.88 -9.61 1.04
N SER A 252 17.20 -8.50 0.75
CA SER A 252 16.97 -8.03 -0.61
C SER A 252 18.02 -7.01 -1.09
N ALA A 253 19.00 -6.66 -0.23
CA ALA A 253 20.15 -5.81 -0.58
C ALA A 253 21.31 -6.55 -1.32
N PRO A 254 21.70 -7.81 -0.99
CA PRO A 254 22.80 -8.49 -1.67
C PRO A 254 22.38 -9.37 -2.86
N ALA A 255 21.11 -9.76 -2.99
CA ALA A 255 20.65 -10.59 -4.08
C ALA A 255 20.16 -9.73 -5.25
N ASN A 256 20.80 -9.87 -6.41
CA ASN A 256 20.32 -9.44 -7.72
C ASN A 256 19.01 -10.17 -8.15
N PHE A 257 18.09 -10.46 -7.23
CA PHE A 257 16.74 -10.91 -7.53
C PHE A 257 15.88 -9.70 -7.90
N VAL A 258 16.23 -9.14 -9.05
CA VAL A 258 15.60 -7.99 -9.65
C VAL A 258 14.34 -8.49 -10.39
N LEU A 259 13.31 -8.87 -9.63
CA LEU A 259 11.95 -8.80 -10.14
C LEU A 259 11.60 -7.30 -10.22
N ARG A 260 11.99 -6.65 -11.33
CA ARG A 260 11.58 -5.27 -11.64
C ARG A 260 10.07 -5.24 -11.81
N ALA A 261 9.35 -5.01 -10.73
CA ALA A 261 8.14 -4.22 -10.81
C ALA A 261 8.59 -2.75 -10.75
N GLY A 262 8.78 -2.11 -11.90
CA GLY A 262 8.90 -0.64 -11.96
C GLY A 262 10.18 0.01 -11.40
N GLY A 263 11.32 -0.68 -11.34
CA GLY A 263 12.61 -0.02 -11.04
C GLY A 263 12.88 0.33 -9.56
N SER A 264 11.96 0.05 -8.63
CA SER A 264 12.28 0.05 -7.20
C SER A 264 12.94 -1.28 -6.81
N LYS A 265 14.10 -1.20 -6.18
CA LYS A 265 14.67 -2.34 -5.43
C LYS A 265 13.77 -2.56 -4.20
N LEU A 266 13.64 -3.79 -3.66
CA LEU A 266 13.22 -4.11 -2.25
C LEU A 266 11.71 -3.88 -1.88
N PRO A 267 11.21 -4.28 -0.68
CA PRO A 267 9.93 -4.96 -0.47
C PRO A 267 8.71 -4.41 -1.20
N SER A 268 8.00 -5.27 -1.94
CA SER A 268 6.66 -4.95 -2.39
C SER A 268 5.73 -4.71 -1.19
N LEU A 269 4.71 -3.87 -1.35
CA LEU A 269 3.67 -3.64 -0.34
C LEU A 269 3.09 -4.98 0.17
N LEU A 270 2.95 -5.97 -0.72
CA LEU A 270 2.61 -7.34 -0.38
C LEU A 270 3.49 -7.91 0.74
N MET A 271 4.82 -7.82 0.62
CA MET A 271 5.74 -8.37 1.62
C MET A 271 5.59 -7.65 2.97
N LEU A 272 5.39 -6.33 2.98
CA LEU A 272 5.16 -5.56 4.21
C LEU A 272 3.90 -6.03 4.94
N LEU A 273 2.80 -6.24 4.20
CA LEU A 273 1.54 -6.74 4.75
C LEU A 273 1.68 -8.19 5.25
N MET A 274 2.42 -9.04 4.53
CA MET A 274 2.70 -10.41 4.97
C MET A 274 3.51 -10.44 6.28
N ILE A 275 4.53 -9.58 6.41
CA ILE A 275 5.33 -9.47 7.64
C ILE A 275 4.44 -9.00 8.80
N ALA A 276 3.53 -8.06 8.56
CA ALA A 276 2.57 -7.59 9.56
C ALA A 276 1.63 -8.72 10.03
N HIS A 277 1.05 -9.48 9.10
CA HIS A 277 0.20 -10.64 9.41
C HIS A 277 0.96 -11.71 10.21
N HIS A 278 2.21 -11.98 9.82
CA HIS A 278 3.07 -12.93 10.52
C HIS A 278 3.41 -12.45 11.93
N ALA A 279 3.69 -11.16 12.13
CA ALA A 279 3.96 -10.61 13.45
C ALA A 279 2.76 -10.78 14.40
N VAL A 280 1.53 -10.58 13.90
CA VAL A 280 0.30 -10.84 14.68
C VAL A 280 0.12 -12.33 14.97
N ALA A 281 0.39 -13.21 14.00
CA ALA A 281 0.18 -14.65 14.17
C ALA A 281 1.07 -15.30 15.25
N ARG A 282 2.16 -14.64 15.67
CA ARG A 282 3.04 -15.11 16.75
C ARG A 282 2.49 -14.82 18.15
N GLU A 283 1.50 -13.95 18.28
CA GLU A 283 0.94 -13.45 19.54
C GLU A 283 -0.60 -13.61 19.55
N GLU A 284 -1.24 -13.45 20.70
CA GLU A 284 -2.70 -13.45 20.76
C GLU A 284 -3.30 -12.21 20.10
N ARG A 285 -4.30 -12.42 19.23
CA ARG A 285 -5.03 -11.33 18.56
C ARG A 285 -5.83 -10.54 19.58
N ASN A 286 -5.72 -9.22 19.50
CA ASN A 286 -6.53 -8.27 20.26
C ASN A 286 -7.25 -7.30 19.30
N SER A 287 -8.08 -6.42 19.85
CA SER A 287 -8.86 -5.46 19.06
C SER A 287 -7.99 -4.48 18.25
N SER A 288 -6.81 -4.09 18.76
CA SER A 288 -5.90 -3.19 18.05
C SER A 288 -5.12 -3.88 16.92
N THR A 289 -4.59 -5.08 17.15
CA THR A 289 -3.89 -5.90 16.14
C THR A 289 -4.79 -6.37 15.00
N ASN A 290 -6.10 -6.52 15.24
CA ASN A 290 -7.07 -6.82 14.17
C ASN A 290 -7.10 -5.74 13.07
N THR A 291 -6.71 -4.50 13.39
CA THR A 291 -6.67 -3.41 12.41
C THR A 291 -5.62 -3.62 11.30
N VAL A 292 -4.67 -4.54 11.49
CA VAL A 292 -3.65 -4.88 10.48
C VAL A 292 -4.25 -5.67 9.31
N PHE A 293 -5.34 -6.39 9.53
CA PHE A 293 -6.03 -7.15 8.48
C PHE A 293 -6.97 -6.27 7.63
N GLU A 294 -7.03 -4.96 7.93
CA GLU A 294 -7.78 -3.96 7.17
C GLU A 294 -7.03 -3.50 5.92
N VAL A 295 -6.62 -4.47 5.11
CA VAL A 295 -5.67 -4.27 4.01
C VAL A 295 -6.22 -3.41 2.87
N GLU A 296 -7.54 -3.33 2.73
CA GLU A 296 -8.20 -2.43 1.78
C GLU A 296 -8.03 -0.95 2.15
N LYS A 297 -7.84 -0.64 3.43
CA LYS A 297 -7.58 0.73 3.88
C LYS A 297 -6.35 1.33 3.21
N VAL A 298 -5.41 0.50 2.77
CA VAL A 298 -4.22 0.96 2.06
C VAL A 298 -4.56 1.53 0.68
N PHE A 299 -5.33 0.81 -0.16
CA PHE A 299 -5.70 1.38 -1.46
C PHE A 299 -6.78 2.44 -1.34
N GLU A 300 -7.66 2.39 -0.34
CA GLU A 300 -8.59 3.50 -0.05
C GLU A 300 -7.82 4.79 0.23
N PHE A 301 -6.83 4.71 1.11
CA PHE A 301 -5.93 5.83 1.42
C PHE A 301 -5.25 6.35 0.16
N VAL A 302 -4.60 5.48 -0.61
CA VAL A 302 -3.88 5.88 -1.82
C VAL A 302 -4.83 6.56 -2.81
N ASN A 303 -6.00 5.98 -3.09
CA ASN A 303 -6.92 6.58 -4.07
C ASN A 303 -7.48 7.92 -3.60
N MET A 304 -7.80 8.10 -2.31
CA MET A 304 -8.24 9.41 -1.79
C MET A 304 -7.12 10.45 -1.89
N ILE A 305 -5.91 10.12 -1.42
CA ILE A 305 -4.81 11.10 -1.41
C ILE A 305 -4.31 11.42 -2.82
N MET A 306 -4.44 10.49 -3.78
CA MET A 306 -4.11 10.76 -5.17
C MET A 306 -5.05 11.74 -5.87
N MET A 307 -6.23 12.04 -5.31
CA MET A 307 -7.12 13.11 -5.80
C MET A 307 -6.65 14.52 -5.37
N ALA A 308 -5.78 14.61 -4.37
CA ALA A 308 -5.29 15.88 -3.85
C ALA A 308 -4.18 16.50 -4.72
N SER A 309 -3.88 17.78 -4.49
CA SER A 309 -2.80 18.49 -5.18
C SER A 309 -1.44 17.82 -4.95
N SER A 310 -0.46 18.07 -5.83
CA SER A 310 0.92 17.57 -5.64
C SER A 310 1.53 18.07 -4.32
N GLU A 311 1.17 19.29 -3.90
CA GLU A 311 1.61 19.88 -2.64
C GLU A 311 1.03 19.14 -1.43
N SER A 312 -0.29 18.91 -1.39
CA SER A 312 -0.95 18.16 -0.31
C SER A 312 -0.42 16.74 -0.21
N ARG A 313 -0.25 16.06 -1.35
CA ARG A 313 0.37 14.72 -1.42
C ARG A 313 1.77 14.72 -0.83
N ARG A 314 2.61 15.69 -1.22
CA ARG A 314 3.98 15.83 -0.70
C ARG A 314 4.00 16.11 0.80
N SER A 315 3.07 16.92 1.30
CA SER A 315 2.92 17.25 2.72
C SER A 315 2.63 16.00 3.54
N ILE A 316 1.67 15.17 3.10
CA ILE A 316 1.29 13.91 3.75
C ILE A 316 2.44 12.92 3.74
N LEU A 317 3.08 12.73 2.57
CA LEU A 317 4.26 11.89 2.44
C LEU A 317 5.36 12.32 3.43
N THR A 318 5.70 13.61 3.43
CA THR A 318 6.75 14.18 4.30
C THR A 318 6.42 13.96 5.77
N ALA A 319 5.17 14.20 6.19
CA ALA A 319 4.72 13.93 7.54
C ALA A 319 4.90 12.46 7.91
N MET A 320 4.33 11.53 7.14
CA MET A 320 4.41 10.09 7.42
C MET A 320 5.84 9.55 7.40
N SER A 321 6.70 10.05 6.52
CA SER A 321 8.11 9.69 6.45
C SER A 321 8.86 10.21 7.68
N SER A 322 8.60 11.45 8.11
CA SER A 322 9.20 12.02 9.33
C SER A 322 8.80 11.23 10.59
N TRP A 323 7.58 10.71 10.66
CA TRP A 323 7.14 9.90 11.80
C TRP A 323 7.96 8.62 11.97
N LEU A 324 8.52 8.10 10.88
CA LEU A 324 9.40 6.93 10.89
C LEU A 324 10.88 7.32 11.08
N THR A 325 11.33 8.34 10.36
CA THR A 325 12.76 8.65 10.17
C THR A 325 13.31 9.76 11.05
N ALA A 326 12.46 10.65 11.58
CA ALA A 326 12.89 11.66 12.53
C ALA A 326 13.38 10.97 13.80
N GLY A 327 14.57 11.38 14.27
CA GLY A 327 15.20 10.82 15.46
C GLY A 327 14.24 10.84 16.64
N ILE A 328 14.21 9.76 17.42
CA ILE A 328 13.23 9.63 18.52
C ILE A 328 13.45 10.70 19.60
N SER A 329 14.66 11.28 19.68
CA SER A 329 15.00 12.34 20.63
C SER A 329 14.69 13.76 20.13
N SER A 330 14.33 13.93 18.85
CA SER A 330 14.11 15.25 18.26
C SER A 330 12.64 15.45 17.89
N LEU A 331 11.97 16.33 18.64
CA LEU A 331 10.60 16.76 18.33
C LEU A 331 10.57 17.79 17.19
N GLU A 332 11.67 18.51 16.97
CA GLU A 332 11.81 19.56 15.96
C GLU A 332 11.84 18.99 14.54
N ASP A 333 12.31 17.75 14.40
CA ASP A 333 12.39 17.06 13.11
C ASP A 333 11.06 16.40 12.68
N LEU A 334 10.04 16.41 13.55
CA LEU A 334 8.71 15.90 13.21
C LEU A 334 7.93 16.89 12.35
N CYS A 335 7.50 16.43 11.18
CA CYS A 335 6.55 17.17 10.36
C CYS A 335 5.12 16.87 10.80
N TYR A 336 4.34 17.93 11.03
CA TYR A 336 2.96 17.85 11.46
C TYR A 336 1.98 18.19 10.33
N LEU A 337 0.88 17.45 10.26
CA LEU A 337 -0.31 17.80 9.52
C LEU A 337 -1.16 18.72 10.39
N SER A 338 -1.16 20.01 10.06
CA SER A 338 -1.98 21.00 10.76
C SER A 338 -3.47 20.80 10.42
N PRO A 339 -4.40 21.18 11.31
CA PRO A 339 -5.83 21.13 11.03
C PRO A 339 -6.20 21.86 9.73
N THR A 340 -5.56 23.00 9.44
CA THR A 340 -5.76 23.76 8.20
C THR A 340 -5.36 22.97 6.96
N ARG A 341 -4.22 22.25 7.00
CA ARG A 341 -3.77 21.41 5.88
C ARG A 341 -4.68 20.21 5.66
N LEU A 342 -5.18 19.61 6.74
CA LEU A 342 -6.13 18.50 6.65
C LEU A 342 -7.48 18.96 6.10
N HIS A 343 -7.93 20.17 6.45
CA HIS A 343 -9.14 20.74 5.87
C HIS A 343 -8.98 21.06 4.39
N LEU A 344 -7.86 21.68 4.00
CA LEU A 344 -7.53 21.91 2.58
C LEU A 344 -7.51 20.60 1.79
N LEU A 345 -6.92 19.55 2.35
CA LEU A 345 -6.92 18.22 1.75
C LEU A 345 -8.35 17.70 1.53
N GLU A 346 -9.24 17.88 2.51
CA GLU A 346 -10.65 17.48 2.39
C GLU A 346 -11.34 18.20 1.23
N GLU A 347 -11.14 19.51 1.12
CA GLU A 347 -11.68 20.33 0.03
C GLU A 347 -11.14 19.90 -1.34
N GLU A 348 -9.83 19.73 -1.48
CA GLU A 348 -9.19 19.32 -2.73
C GLU A 348 -9.70 17.96 -3.22
N VAL A 349 -9.80 16.99 -2.31
CA VAL A 349 -10.28 15.63 -2.65
C VAL A 349 -11.75 15.68 -3.07
N GLU A 350 -12.57 16.47 -2.38
CA GLU A 350 -13.97 16.64 -2.74
C GLU A 350 -14.15 17.29 -4.12
N ASP A 351 -13.44 18.39 -4.37
CA ASP A 351 -13.51 19.14 -5.62
C ASP A 351 -13.06 18.29 -6.81
N GLN A 352 -11.96 17.56 -6.67
CA GLN A 352 -11.48 16.65 -7.71
C GLN A 352 -12.49 15.53 -7.97
N TRP A 353 -13.07 14.92 -6.92
CA TRP A 353 -14.09 13.89 -7.07
C TRP A 353 -15.32 14.42 -7.82
N LEU A 354 -15.78 15.65 -7.50
CA LEU A 354 -16.90 16.30 -8.18
C LEU A 354 -16.59 16.57 -9.67
N SER A 355 -15.36 16.99 -9.97
CA SER A 355 -14.89 17.21 -11.34
C SER A 355 -14.94 15.92 -12.16
N ASP A 356 -14.36 14.84 -11.62
CA ASP A 356 -14.32 13.53 -12.28
C ASP A 356 -15.72 12.95 -12.54
N HIS A 357 -16.65 13.14 -11.59
CA HIS A 357 -18.03 12.67 -11.73
C HIS A 357 -18.83 13.47 -12.76
N LYS A 358 -18.60 14.79 -12.86
CA LYS A 358 -19.24 15.63 -13.89
C LYS A 358 -18.80 15.23 -15.30
N VAL A 359 -17.50 14.97 -15.49
CA VAL A 359 -16.95 14.51 -16.78
C VAL A 359 -17.58 13.18 -17.19
N GLN A 360 -17.80 12.26 -16.26
CA GLN A 360 -18.40 10.95 -16.56
C GLN A 360 -19.90 10.99 -16.86
N LEU A 361 -20.65 11.87 -16.19
CA LEU A 361 -22.06 12.08 -16.48
C LEU A 361 -22.24 12.76 -17.86
N GLY A 362 -21.37 13.71 -18.20
CA GLY A 362 -21.34 14.33 -19.53
C GLY A 362 -20.91 13.36 -20.64
N ALA A 363 -19.94 12.48 -20.38
CA ALA A 363 -19.54 11.46 -21.35
C ALA A 363 -20.61 10.37 -21.60
N ARG A 364 -21.61 10.23 -20.72
CA ARG A 364 -22.74 9.31 -20.91
C ARG A 364 -23.88 9.90 -21.75
N SER A 365 -23.98 11.23 -21.88
CA SER A 365 -24.99 11.86 -22.73
C SER A 365 -24.63 11.84 -24.23
N ASP A 366 -23.35 11.70 -24.56
CA ASP A 366 -22.86 11.76 -25.95
C ASP A 366 -22.64 10.39 -26.61
N VAL A 367 -23.01 9.29 -25.93
CA VAL A 367 -22.82 7.92 -26.42
C VAL A 367 -24.14 7.16 -26.48
N TRP A 368 -25.18 7.77 -27.07
CA TRP A 368 -26.39 7.07 -27.52
C TRP A 368 -27.01 7.80 -28.74
N PRO A 369 -26.88 7.26 -29.95
CA PRO A 369 -27.97 7.13 -30.89
C PRO A 369 -28.71 5.80 -30.70
#